data_AF-A0A2P5FUW0-F1
#
_entry.id   AF-A0A2P5FUW0-F1
#
_cell.length_a   1.000
_cell.length_b   1.000
_cell.length_c   1.000
_cell.angle_alpha   90.00
_cell.angle_beta   90.00
_cell.angle_gamma   90.00
#
_symmetry.space_group_name_H-M   'P 1'
#
loop_
_entity.id
_entity.type
_entity.pdbx_description
1 polymer ?
#
loop_
_entity_poly.entity_id
_entity_poly.type
_entity_poly.pdbx_seq_one_letter_code
_entity_poly.pdbx_strand_id
1 'polypeptide(L)'
;MRKKANRESFGGDGQWIHNNLLSNIRHPAELAHGANNGLDIAVRLLEPIKDQFPILSYADFYQLAGVVAVEVTGGPEIPFHPGRPDKQDPPPEGRLPNATKGSDHLRDVFGHMGLTDKDIVALSGGHTLGGCHKERSGFEGPWTTNPLIFDNSYFKELLSGEKEGLIQLPSDKALLDDPVFRPLVEKYAADEDAFFADFAEAHLKLSELGFADAE
;
A
#
# COMPACT_ATOMS: atom_id res chain seq x y z
N MET A 1 26.16 19.09 -11.50
CA MET A 1 26.17 19.00 -10.02
C MET A 1 24.72 18.91 -9.55
N ARG A 2 24.19 17.69 -9.36
CA ARG A 2 22.84 17.48 -8.80
C ARG A 2 22.91 17.78 -7.31
N LYS A 3 22.09 18.72 -6.85
CA LYS A 3 21.97 19.05 -5.42
C LYS A 3 21.41 17.81 -4.70
N LYS A 4 22.18 17.26 -3.76
CA LYS A 4 21.66 16.33 -2.74
C LYS A 4 20.55 17.07 -2.00
N ALA A 5 19.31 16.58 -2.07
CA ALA A 5 18.26 17.02 -1.17
C ALA A 5 18.68 16.60 0.26
N ASN A 6 18.80 17.58 1.14
CA ASN A 6 19.26 17.39 2.51
C ASN A 6 18.18 16.61 3.28
N ARG A 7 18.48 15.40 3.75
CA ARG A 7 17.58 14.54 4.56
C ARG A 7 17.32 15.10 5.97
N GLU A 8 17.81 16.29 6.31
CA GLU A 8 17.85 16.80 7.68
C GLU A 8 16.67 17.73 8.08
N SER A 9 15.70 17.99 7.20
CA SER A 9 14.62 18.95 7.51
C SER A 9 13.30 18.33 8.00
N PHE A 10 13.22 17.02 8.20
CA PHE A 10 12.04 16.39 8.80
C PHE A 10 12.35 16.01 10.26
N GLY A 11 12.00 16.91 11.17
CA GLY A 11 12.02 16.64 12.61
C GLY A 11 10.99 15.55 12.95
N GLY A 12 11.45 14.32 13.03
CA GLY A 12 10.69 13.17 13.48
C GLY A 12 11.65 11.98 13.53
N ASP A 13 11.80 11.37 14.69
CA ASP A 13 12.76 10.29 14.96
C ASP A 13 12.82 9.29 13.80
N GLY A 14 14.04 8.98 13.31
CA GLY A 14 14.28 8.09 12.16
C GLY A 14 13.64 6.69 12.26
N GLN A 15 13.01 6.37 13.39
CA GLN A 15 12.28 5.14 13.68
C GLN A 15 11.04 4.89 12.81
N TRP A 16 10.59 5.84 11.99
CA TRP A 16 9.51 5.63 11.02
C TRP A 16 9.97 4.86 9.78
N ILE A 17 11.07 5.32 9.15
CA ILE A 17 11.66 4.74 7.94
C ILE A 17 12.50 3.49 8.23
N HIS A 18 12.91 3.28 9.47
CA HIS A 18 13.71 2.11 9.84
C HIS A 18 12.88 0.83 10.04
N ASN A 19 11.57 0.84 9.84
CA ASN A 19 10.76 -0.36 9.99
C ASN A 19 10.44 -0.91 8.60
N ASN A 20 11.07 -2.04 8.29
CA ASN A 20 10.77 -2.83 7.10
C ASN A 20 9.30 -3.23 7.12
N LEU A 21 8.53 -2.82 6.12
CA LEU A 21 7.09 -3.10 6.10
C LEU A 21 6.86 -4.61 6.16
N LEU A 22 5.93 -5.00 7.02
CA LEU A 22 5.43 -6.37 7.20
C LEU A 22 6.41 -7.37 7.85
N SER A 23 7.64 -6.98 8.24
CA SER A 23 8.56 -7.92 8.91
C SER A 23 8.02 -8.48 10.22
N ASN A 24 7.08 -7.76 10.84
CA ASN A 24 6.55 -8.04 12.17
C ASN A 24 5.03 -8.33 12.18
N ILE A 25 4.34 -8.26 11.03
CA ILE A 25 2.87 -8.31 10.97
C ILE A 25 2.30 -9.61 11.52
N ARG A 26 3.08 -10.70 11.56
CA ARG A 26 2.67 -11.98 12.17
C ARG A 26 2.65 -11.96 13.71
N HIS A 27 3.23 -10.96 14.36
CA HIS A 27 3.28 -10.88 15.81
C HIS A 27 1.88 -10.53 16.37
N PRO A 28 1.41 -11.22 17.42
CA PRO A 28 0.07 -10.97 17.98
C PRO A 28 -0.18 -9.51 18.38
N ALA A 29 0.86 -8.80 18.85
CA ALA A 29 0.76 -7.39 19.21
C ALA A 29 0.43 -6.50 18.00
N GLU A 30 1.04 -6.74 16.83
CA GLU A 30 0.78 -5.97 15.62
C GLU A 30 -0.54 -6.37 14.95
N LEU A 31 -0.90 -7.66 14.98
CA LEU A 31 -2.22 -8.14 14.53
C LEU A 31 -3.37 -7.56 15.36
N ALA A 32 -3.11 -7.20 16.62
CA ALA A 32 -4.10 -6.58 17.50
C ALA A 32 -4.34 -5.09 17.21
N HIS A 33 -3.52 -4.45 16.37
CA HIS A 33 -3.75 -3.07 15.95
C HIS A 33 -5.07 -2.97 15.18
N GLY A 34 -5.88 -1.93 15.44
CA GLY A 34 -7.22 -1.80 14.87
C GLY A 34 -7.22 -1.74 13.33
N ALA A 35 -6.21 -1.10 12.73
CA ALA A 35 -6.05 -1.03 11.28
C ALA A 35 -5.70 -2.39 10.62
N ASN A 36 -5.26 -3.38 11.41
CA ASN A 36 -4.84 -4.70 10.95
C ASN A 36 -5.93 -5.78 11.16
N ASN A 37 -7.14 -5.38 11.59
CA ASN A 37 -8.22 -6.31 11.87
C ASN A 37 -8.54 -7.22 10.65
N GLY A 38 -8.44 -8.54 10.86
CA GLY A 38 -8.63 -9.58 9.84
C GLY A 38 -7.35 -10.06 9.15
N LEU A 39 -6.19 -9.42 9.37
CA LEU A 39 -4.92 -9.88 8.79
C LEU A 39 -4.39 -11.18 9.44
N ASP A 40 -4.90 -11.56 10.61
CA ASP A 40 -4.63 -12.87 11.22
C ASP A 40 -5.06 -14.03 10.30
N ILE A 41 -6.10 -13.82 9.49
CA ILE A 41 -6.57 -14.78 8.49
C ILE A 41 -5.52 -14.95 7.39
N ALA A 42 -4.96 -13.84 6.87
CA ALA A 42 -3.94 -13.89 5.82
C ALA A 42 -2.65 -14.56 6.32
N VAL A 43 -2.18 -14.20 7.52
CA VAL A 43 -1.04 -14.86 8.18
C VAL A 43 -1.29 -16.37 8.29
N ARG A 44 -2.45 -16.78 8.80
CA ARG A 44 -2.81 -18.19 8.95
C ARG A 44 -2.91 -18.95 7.63
N LEU A 45 -3.42 -18.32 6.57
CA LEU A 45 -3.52 -18.93 5.24
C LEU A 45 -2.15 -19.14 4.59
N LEU A 46 -1.21 -18.25 4.87
CA LEU A 46 0.14 -18.28 4.32
C LEU A 46 1.08 -19.21 5.09
N GLU A 47 0.81 -19.47 6.37
CA GLU A 47 1.68 -20.27 7.26
C GLU A 47 2.05 -21.66 6.69
N PRO A 48 1.11 -22.48 6.18
CA PRO A 48 1.47 -23.80 5.64
C PRO A 48 2.37 -23.75 4.40
N ILE A 49 2.37 -22.63 3.67
CA ILE A 49 3.28 -22.41 2.55
C ILE A 49 4.63 -21.94 3.10
N LYS A 50 4.64 -21.01 4.06
CA LYS A 50 5.86 -20.51 4.70
C LYS A 50 6.66 -21.63 5.38
N ASP A 51 6.00 -22.61 5.99
CA ASP A 51 6.61 -23.78 6.62
C ASP A 51 7.46 -24.62 5.65
N GLN A 52 7.11 -24.60 4.35
CA GLN A 52 7.86 -25.31 3.31
C GLN A 52 9.16 -24.58 2.92
N PHE A 53 9.29 -23.30 3.30
CA PHE A 53 10.43 -22.45 2.98
C PHE A 53 11.05 -21.84 4.25
N PRO A 54 11.66 -22.67 5.13
CA PRO A 54 12.25 -22.19 6.39
C PRO A 54 13.46 -21.27 6.17
N ILE A 55 14.08 -21.31 4.98
CA ILE A 55 15.20 -20.43 4.62
C ILE A 55 14.78 -18.98 4.36
N LEU A 56 13.53 -18.75 3.96
CA LEU A 56 13.01 -17.41 3.73
C LEU A 56 12.63 -16.76 5.06
N SER A 57 12.98 -15.48 5.23
CA SER A 57 12.41 -14.65 6.28
C SER A 57 10.90 -14.47 6.04
N TYR A 58 10.14 -14.20 7.10
CA TYR A 58 8.73 -13.81 6.92
C TYR A 58 8.62 -12.48 6.18
N ALA A 59 9.56 -11.56 6.40
CA ALA A 59 9.61 -10.28 5.72
C ALA A 59 9.69 -10.44 4.18
N ASP A 60 10.61 -11.24 3.67
CA ASP A 60 10.69 -11.52 2.23
C ASP A 60 9.48 -12.30 1.74
N PHE A 61 9.01 -13.28 2.51
CA PHE A 61 7.88 -14.12 2.13
C PHE A 61 6.59 -13.32 1.94
N TYR A 62 6.28 -12.38 2.85
CA TYR A 62 5.08 -11.55 2.74
C TYR A 62 5.19 -10.51 1.62
N GLN A 63 6.37 -9.91 1.41
CA GLN A 63 6.57 -9.00 0.28
C GLN A 63 6.43 -9.74 -1.06
N LEU A 64 6.98 -10.96 -1.16
CA LEU A 64 6.78 -11.80 -2.33
C LEU A 64 5.31 -12.17 -2.55
N ALA A 65 4.57 -12.49 -1.48
CA ALA A 65 3.13 -12.75 -1.57
C ALA A 65 2.36 -11.54 -2.11
N GLY A 66 2.73 -10.31 -1.73
CA GLY A 66 2.16 -9.08 -2.26
C GLY A 66 2.44 -8.88 -3.76
N VAL A 67 3.70 -9.07 -4.18
CA VAL A 67 4.10 -9.03 -5.60
C VAL A 67 3.31 -10.05 -6.43
N VAL A 68 3.24 -11.29 -5.96
CA VAL A 68 2.51 -12.37 -6.65
C VAL A 68 1.00 -12.09 -6.69
N ALA A 69 0.42 -11.47 -5.65
CA ALA A 69 -1.00 -11.10 -5.65
C ALA A 69 -1.34 -10.10 -6.77
N VAL A 70 -0.46 -9.13 -7.04
CA VAL A 70 -0.61 -8.19 -8.16
C VAL A 70 -0.44 -8.92 -9.50
N GLU A 71 0.59 -9.74 -9.64
CA GLU A 71 0.88 -10.47 -10.89
C GLU A 71 -0.25 -11.43 -11.28
N VAL A 72 -0.72 -12.27 -10.34
CA VAL A 72 -1.72 -13.31 -10.62
C VAL A 72 -3.10 -12.74 -10.96
N THR A 73 -3.35 -11.48 -10.63
CA THR A 73 -4.60 -10.77 -10.93
C THR A 73 -4.51 -9.93 -12.22
N GLY A 74 -3.39 -10.02 -12.95
CA GLY A 74 -3.19 -9.34 -14.24
C GLY A 74 -2.51 -7.98 -14.16
N GLY A 75 -1.97 -7.62 -12.98
CA GLY A 75 -1.27 -6.35 -12.77
C GLY A 75 0.16 -6.35 -13.31
N PRO A 76 0.91 -5.25 -13.10
CA PRO A 76 2.28 -5.14 -13.58
C PRO A 76 3.24 -6.09 -12.85
N GLU A 77 4.30 -6.50 -13.55
CA GLU A 77 5.44 -7.16 -12.92
C GLU A 77 6.18 -6.17 -12.01
N ILE A 78 6.28 -6.49 -10.72
CA ILE A 78 7.01 -5.69 -9.74
C ILE A 78 8.33 -6.40 -9.42
N PRO A 79 9.49 -5.73 -9.59
CA PRO A 79 10.77 -6.33 -9.20
C PRO A 79 10.78 -6.74 -7.72
N PHE A 80 11.38 -7.90 -7.44
CA PHE A 80 11.55 -8.40 -6.08
C PHE A 80 13.03 -8.66 -5.78
N HIS A 81 13.54 -8.04 -4.72
CA HIS A 81 14.89 -8.26 -4.22
C HIS A 81 14.82 -8.92 -2.83
N PRO A 82 15.31 -10.16 -2.64
CA PRO A 82 15.35 -10.80 -1.33
C PRO A 82 16.46 -10.22 -0.44
N GLY A 83 16.40 -10.52 0.85
CA GLY A 83 17.41 -10.20 1.85
C GLY A 83 16.85 -9.51 3.10
N ARG A 84 15.53 -9.29 3.18
CA ARG A 84 14.91 -8.62 4.32
C ARG A 84 15.08 -9.45 5.59
N PRO A 85 15.67 -8.92 6.67
CA PRO A 85 15.69 -9.61 7.94
C PRO A 85 14.33 -9.52 8.63
N ASP A 86 13.95 -10.58 9.35
CA ASP A 86 12.86 -10.51 10.32
C ASP A 86 13.30 -9.65 11.50
N LYS A 87 12.41 -8.75 11.95
CA LYS A 87 12.65 -7.93 13.15
C LYS A 87 11.94 -8.57 14.35
N GLN A 88 12.36 -8.18 15.56
CA GLN A 88 11.80 -8.73 16.80
C GLN A 88 10.60 -7.92 17.29
N ASP A 89 10.70 -6.60 17.23
CA ASP A 89 9.73 -5.70 17.84
C ASP A 89 8.83 -5.06 16.78
N PRO A 90 7.49 -5.19 16.91
CA PRO A 90 6.55 -4.52 16.01
C PRO A 90 6.61 -2.99 16.18
N PRO A 91 6.28 -2.22 15.13
CA PRO A 91 6.11 -0.77 15.26
C PRO A 91 4.97 -0.43 16.24
N PRO A 92 4.96 0.79 16.82
CA PRO A 92 3.79 1.26 17.55
C PRO A 92 2.57 1.39 16.62
N GLU A 93 1.37 1.21 17.16
CA GLU A 93 0.11 1.43 16.46
C GLU A 93 -0.06 2.88 16.00
N GLY A 94 -0.91 3.11 14.99
CA GLY A 94 -1.33 4.45 14.56
C GLY A 94 -0.52 5.04 13.40
N ARG A 95 0.38 4.24 12.80
CA ARG A 95 1.21 4.66 11.65
C ARG A 95 0.55 4.43 10.28
N LEU A 96 -0.50 3.63 10.21
CA LEU A 96 -1.25 3.36 8.98
C LEU A 96 -2.24 4.50 8.67
N PRO A 97 -2.56 4.76 7.39
CA PRO A 97 -3.45 5.84 7.01
C PRO A 97 -4.89 5.61 7.53
N ASN A 98 -5.58 6.69 7.86
CA ASN A 98 -6.96 6.65 8.32
C ASN A 98 -7.90 6.95 7.13
N ALA A 99 -8.77 6.00 6.81
CA ALA A 99 -9.70 6.07 5.70
C ALA A 99 -10.64 7.29 5.72
N THR A 100 -10.88 7.90 6.87
CA THR A 100 -11.79 9.05 7.06
C THR A 100 -11.13 10.42 6.88
N LYS A 101 -9.80 10.46 6.70
CA LYS A 101 -9.04 11.70 6.54
C LYS A 101 -8.70 11.99 5.07
N GLY A 102 -8.33 13.24 4.79
CA GLY A 102 -8.04 13.73 3.43
C GLY A 102 -6.55 13.87 3.09
N SER A 103 -6.28 14.66 2.06
CA SER A 103 -4.98 14.76 1.37
C SER A 103 -3.80 15.14 2.26
N ASP A 104 -4.00 16.04 3.23
CA ASP A 104 -2.96 16.41 4.20
C ASP A 104 -2.50 15.21 5.03
N HIS A 105 -3.46 14.36 5.45
CA HIS A 105 -3.15 13.14 6.19
C HIS A 105 -2.46 12.09 5.32
N LEU A 106 -2.85 11.99 4.04
CA LEU A 106 -2.15 11.12 3.09
C LEU A 106 -0.69 11.56 2.93
N ARG A 107 -0.43 12.86 2.75
CA ARG A 107 0.94 13.39 2.66
C ARG A 107 1.72 13.23 3.94
N ASP A 108 1.09 13.39 5.11
CA ASP A 108 1.74 13.16 6.40
C ASP A 108 2.25 11.71 6.50
N VAL A 109 1.36 10.73 6.31
CA VAL A 109 1.71 9.31 6.43
C VAL A 109 2.69 8.84 5.36
N PHE A 110 2.39 9.07 4.08
CA PHE A 110 3.22 8.58 2.98
C PHE A 110 4.49 9.43 2.81
N GLY A 111 4.46 10.71 3.17
CA GLY A 111 5.65 11.55 3.22
C GLY A 111 6.63 11.11 4.32
N HIS A 112 6.13 10.66 5.48
CA HIS A 112 6.96 10.01 6.50
C HIS A 112 7.60 8.69 6.02
N MET A 113 7.00 8.04 5.03
CA MET A 113 7.55 6.88 4.33
C MET A 113 8.55 7.29 3.22
N GLY A 114 8.71 8.58 2.93
CA GLY A 114 9.54 9.08 1.83
C GLY A 114 8.92 8.90 0.44
N LEU A 115 7.61 8.64 0.36
CA LEU A 115 6.87 8.46 -0.88
C LEU A 115 6.33 9.80 -1.39
N THR A 116 6.28 9.93 -2.72
CA THR A 116 5.85 11.15 -3.41
C THR A 116 4.33 11.21 -3.62
N ASP A 117 3.80 12.37 -3.97
CA ASP A 117 2.40 12.53 -4.38
C ASP A 117 2.00 11.57 -5.52
N LYS A 118 2.93 11.28 -6.45
CA LYS A 118 2.72 10.29 -7.52
C LYS A 118 2.57 8.88 -6.96
N ASP A 119 3.42 8.52 -6.01
CA ASP A 119 3.39 7.21 -5.35
C ASP A 119 2.09 7.04 -4.54
N ILE A 120 1.61 8.09 -3.85
CA ILE A 120 0.32 8.07 -3.12
C ILE A 120 -0.82 7.68 -4.07
N VAL A 121 -1.00 8.43 -5.16
CA VAL A 121 -2.13 8.19 -6.09
C VAL A 121 -1.99 6.83 -6.79
N ALA A 122 -0.77 6.44 -7.16
CA ALA A 122 -0.55 5.13 -7.77
C ALA A 122 -0.91 4.01 -6.78
N LEU A 123 -0.38 4.04 -5.55
CA LEU A 123 -0.65 3.01 -4.53
C LEU A 123 -2.11 2.96 -4.10
N SER A 124 -2.83 4.09 -4.08
CA SER A 124 -4.30 4.10 -3.88
C SER A 124 -5.03 3.24 -4.93
N GLY A 125 -4.48 3.14 -6.14
CA GLY A 125 -4.98 2.23 -7.19
C GLY A 125 -4.99 0.75 -6.80
N GLY A 126 -4.27 0.34 -5.75
CA GLY A 126 -4.35 -1.01 -5.20
C GLY A 126 -5.76 -1.42 -4.74
N HIS A 127 -6.62 -0.44 -4.40
CA HIS A 127 -8.05 -0.66 -4.15
C HIS A 127 -8.84 -1.14 -5.37
N THR A 128 -8.23 -1.19 -6.56
CA THR A 128 -8.83 -1.87 -7.72
C THR A 128 -9.17 -3.34 -7.41
N LEU A 129 -8.42 -3.96 -6.48
CA LEU A 129 -8.67 -5.29 -5.94
C LEU A 129 -9.39 -5.24 -4.58
N GLY A 130 -10.22 -6.26 -4.35
CA GLY A 130 -10.84 -6.54 -3.06
C GLY A 130 -12.01 -5.63 -2.68
N GLY A 131 -12.23 -5.47 -1.38
CA GLY A 131 -13.34 -4.70 -0.83
C GLY A 131 -13.27 -4.53 0.67
N CYS A 132 -13.97 -3.51 1.17
CA CYS A 132 -14.15 -3.29 2.61
C CYS A 132 -15.12 -4.32 3.21
N HIS A 133 -14.91 -4.63 4.48
CA HIS A 133 -15.76 -5.54 5.25
C HIS A 133 -16.16 -4.87 6.57
N LYS A 134 -17.47 -4.84 6.84
CA LYS A 134 -18.06 -4.07 7.94
C LYS A 134 -17.55 -4.49 9.31
N GLU A 135 -17.27 -5.78 9.51
CA GLU A 135 -16.70 -6.31 10.75
C GLU A 135 -15.22 -5.97 10.97
N ARG A 136 -14.54 -5.45 9.95
CA ARG A 136 -13.13 -5.07 9.99
C ARG A 136 -12.96 -3.57 10.15
N SER A 137 -13.22 -2.82 9.08
CA SER A 137 -13.01 -1.37 9.03
C SER A 137 -14.27 -0.55 9.33
N GLY A 138 -15.45 -1.20 9.37
CA GLY A 138 -16.74 -0.52 9.45
C GLY A 138 -17.30 -0.06 8.09
N PHE A 139 -16.48 -0.07 7.03
CA PHE A 139 -16.91 0.15 5.64
C PHE A 139 -17.25 -1.19 4.97
N GLU A 140 -18.03 -1.17 3.88
CA GLU A 140 -18.51 -2.37 3.21
C GLU A 140 -18.50 -2.19 1.68
N GLY A 141 -18.10 -3.24 0.97
CA GLY A 141 -18.23 -3.34 -0.48
C GLY A 141 -16.91 -3.16 -1.26
N PRO A 142 -16.87 -3.60 -2.52
CA PRO A 142 -15.72 -3.43 -3.40
C PRO A 142 -15.65 -2.02 -4.01
N TRP A 143 -14.47 -1.59 -4.44
CA TRP A 143 -14.33 -0.34 -5.21
C TRP A 143 -14.64 -0.52 -6.70
N THR A 144 -14.48 -1.74 -7.21
CA THR A 144 -14.66 -2.07 -8.63
C THR A 144 -15.67 -3.19 -8.81
N THR A 145 -16.20 -3.31 -10.02
CA THR A 145 -17.14 -4.40 -10.36
C THR A 145 -16.46 -5.75 -10.53
N ASN A 146 -15.13 -5.77 -10.71
CA ASN A 146 -14.30 -6.96 -10.87
C ASN A 146 -13.16 -6.99 -9.83
N PRO A 147 -13.44 -7.22 -8.53
CA PRO A 147 -12.48 -7.02 -7.45
C PRO A 147 -11.32 -8.04 -7.41
N LEU A 148 -11.17 -8.88 -8.44
CA LEU A 148 -10.07 -9.84 -8.59
C LEU A 148 -9.27 -9.62 -9.88
N ILE A 149 -9.51 -8.51 -10.58
CA ILE A 149 -8.78 -8.10 -11.78
C ILE A 149 -8.03 -6.82 -11.45
N PHE A 150 -6.71 -6.83 -11.62
CA PHE A 150 -5.90 -5.64 -11.43
C PHE A 150 -5.89 -4.82 -12.71
N ASP A 151 -6.68 -3.75 -12.73
CA ASP A 151 -6.81 -2.83 -13.85
C ASP A 151 -6.95 -1.38 -13.33
N ASN A 152 -7.12 -0.40 -14.22
CA ASN A 152 -7.32 1.00 -13.83
C ASN A 152 -8.78 1.36 -13.45
N SER A 153 -9.66 0.38 -13.22
CA SER A 153 -11.07 0.61 -12.93
C SER A 153 -11.28 1.43 -11.65
N TYR A 154 -10.42 1.29 -10.64
CA TYR A 154 -10.46 2.15 -9.44
C TYR A 154 -10.57 3.64 -9.78
N PHE A 155 -9.71 4.15 -10.69
CA PHE A 155 -9.71 5.57 -11.05
C PHE A 155 -10.92 5.95 -11.91
N LYS A 156 -11.35 5.06 -12.81
CA LYS A 156 -12.56 5.25 -13.64
C LYS A 156 -13.81 5.35 -12.77
N GLU A 157 -13.95 4.45 -11.80
CA GLU A 157 -15.05 4.42 -10.84
C GLU A 157 -15.04 5.66 -9.96
N LEU A 158 -13.87 6.05 -9.44
CA LEU A 158 -13.69 7.26 -8.64
C LEU A 158 -14.16 8.53 -9.39
N LEU A 159 -13.74 8.72 -10.64
CA LEU A 159 -14.14 9.88 -11.47
C LEU A 159 -15.62 9.88 -11.86
N SER A 160 -16.25 8.71 -11.93
CA SER A 160 -17.66 8.57 -12.33
C SER A 160 -18.65 8.86 -11.21
N GLY A 161 -18.18 9.07 -9.98
CA GLY A 161 -19.00 9.32 -8.80
C GLY A 161 -19.52 8.06 -8.13
N GLU A 162 -20.31 8.23 -7.06
CA GLU A 162 -20.85 7.11 -6.29
C GLU A 162 -21.85 6.28 -7.09
N LYS A 163 -21.72 4.95 -7.00
CA LYS A 163 -22.61 3.97 -7.61
C LYS A 163 -23.10 2.98 -6.57
N GLU A 164 -24.35 2.55 -6.71
CA GLU A 164 -24.90 1.50 -5.85
C GLU A 164 -24.03 0.23 -5.95
N GLY A 165 -23.66 -0.33 -4.80
CA GLY A 165 -22.84 -1.54 -4.71
C GLY A 165 -21.32 -1.31 -4.76
N LEU A 166 -20.84 -0.09 -5.04
CA LEU A 166 -19.41 0.26 -4.98
C LEU A 166 -19.12 1.24 -3.85
N ILE A 167 -17.96 1.11 -3.22
CA ILE A 167 -17.50 2.00 -2.15
C ILE A 167 -16.53 3.06 -2.67
N GLN A 168 -16.58 4.25 -2.07
CA GLN A 168 -15.52 5.26 -2.14
C GLN A 168 -15.30 5.80 -0.73
N LEU A 169 -14.10 5.59 -0.17
CA LEU A 169 -13.75 6.10 1.14
C LEU A 169 -13.51 7.62 1.07
N PRO A 170 -13.62 8.35 2.19
CA PRO A 170 -13.24 9.76 2.23
C PRO A 170 -11.80 10.02 1.75
N SER A 171 -10.87 9.11 2.06
CA SER A 171 -9.49 9.14 1.56
C SER A 171 -9.35 8.96 0.04
N ASP A 172 -10.18 8.12 -0.60
CA ASP A 172 -10.21 8.01 -2.06
C ASP A 172 -10.72 9.31 -2.69
N LYS A 173 -11.80 9.88 -2.13
CA LYS A 173 -12.40 11.12 -2.62
C LYS A 173 -11.46 12.32 -2.48
N ALA A 174 -10.62 12.32 -1.45
CA ALA A 174 -9.61 13.36 -1.25
C ALA A 174 -8.64 13.50 -2.44
N LEU A 175 -8.43 12.42 -3.21
CA LEU A 175 -7.64 12.45 -4.44
C LEU A 175 -8.27 13.33 -5.53
N LEU A 176 -9.60 13.51 -5.51
CA LEU A 176 -10.34 14.32 -6.49
C LEU A 176 -10.35 15.83 -6.17
N ASP A 177 -10.11 16.18 -4.90
CA ASP A 177 -10.16 17.57 -4.43
C ASP A 177 -8.78 18.24 -4.41
N ASP A 178 -7.71 17.44 -4.48
CA ASP A 178 -6.33 17.92 -4.41
C ASP A 178 -5.77 18.29 -5.80
N PRO A 179 -5.16 19.48 -5.97
CA PRO A 179 -4.69 19.96 -7.27
C PRO A 179 -3.49 19.19 -7.84
N VAL A 180 -2.78 18.41 -7.03
CA VAL A 180 -1.67 17.54 -7.48
C VAL A 180 -2.16 16.12 -7.72
N PHE A 181 -3.03 15.59 -6.84
CA PHE A 181 -3.54 14.23 -6.99
C PHE A 181 -4.51 14.07 -8.14
N ARG A 182 -5.42 15.03 -8.36
CA ARG A 182 -6.46 14.88 -9.38
C ARG A 182 -5.92 14.69 -10.80
N PRO A 183 -4.92 15.46 -11.28
CA PRO A 183 -4.33 15.22 -12.58
C PRO A 183 -3.75 13.80 -12.75
N LEU A 184 -3.27 13.18 -11.67
CA LEU A 184 -2.79 11.80 -11.68
C LEU A 184 -3.95 10.80 -11.74
N VAL A 185 -5.04 11.03 -11.00
CA VAL A 185 -6.28 10.23 -11.10
C VAL A 185 -6.81 10.25 -12.54
N GLU A 186 -6.88 11.43 -13.16
CA GLU A 186 -7.33 11.60 -14.54
C GLU A 186 -6.40 10.92 -15.54
N LYS A 187 -5.08 11.04 -15.34
CA LYS A 187 -4.06 10.32 -16.12
C LYS A 187 -4.29 8.80 -16.05
N TYR A 188 -4.36 8.24 -14.85
CA TYR A 188 -4.46 6.79 -14.65
C TYR A 188 -5.80 6.22 -15.13
N ALA A 189 -6.89 6.98 -15.02
CA ALA A 189 -8.18 6.56 -15.59
C ALA A 189 -8.16 6.50 -17.13
N ALA A 190 -7.38 7.39 -17.77
CA ALA A 190 -7.26 7.47 -19.22
C ALA A 190 -6.21 6.51 -19.81
N ASP A 191 -5.18 6.16 -19.04
CA ASP A 191 -4.02 5.40 -19.49
C ASP A 191 -3.61 4.37 -18.43
N GLU A 192 -3.98 3.12 -18.68
CA GLU A 192 -3.69 1.98 -17.79
C GLU A 192 -2.21 1.61 -17.79
N ASP A 193 -1.51 1.71 -18.93
CA ASP A 193 -0.07 1.43 -19.01
C ASP A 193 0.71 2.43 -18.14
N ALA A 194 0.29 3.70 -18.16
CA ALA A 194 0.88 4.72 -17.32
C ALA A 194 0.59 4.51 -15.82
N PHE A 195 -0.60 3.98 -15.48
CA PHE A 195 -0.90 3.53 -14.12
C PHE A 195 0.00 2.37 -13.71
N PHE A 196 0.10 1.33 -14.53
CA PHE A 196 0.89 0.13 -14.24
C PHE A 196 2.37 0.46 -14.04
N ALA A 197 2.94 1.32 -14.89
CA ALA A 197 4.32 1.76 -14.74
C ALA A 197 4.55 2.50 -13.41
N ASP A 198 3.68 3.46 -13.06
CA ASP A 198 3.82 4.22 -11.82
C ASP A 198 3.47 3.39 -10.57
N PHE A 199 2.54 2.42 -10.68
CA PHE A 199 2.22 1.46 -9.61
C PHE A 199 3.40 0.54 -9.32
N ALA A 200 4.04 -0.01 -10.34
CA ALA A 200 5.20 -0.89 -10.16
C ALA A 200 6.36 -0.15 -9.48
N GLU A 201 6.63 1.10 -9.89
CA GLU A 201 7.64 1.96 -9.26
C GLU A 201 7.31 2.23 -7.78
N ALA A 202 6.06 2.60 -7.49
CA ALA A 202 5.63 2.95 -6.15
C ALA A 202 5.57 1.73 -5.21
N HIS A 203 5.10 0.58 -5.71
CA HIS A 203 5.06 -0.67 -4.95
C HIS A 203 6.46 -1.19 -4.66
N LEU A 204 7.40 -1.09 -5.61
CA LEU A 204 8.81 -1.43 -5.37
C LEU A 204 9.36 -0.59 -4.21
N LYS A 205 9.23 0.75 -4.28
CA LYS A 205 9.65 1.65 -3.19
C LYS A 205 9.03 1.28 -1.86
N LEU A 206 7.71 1.06 -1.82
CA LEU A 206 6.98 0.67 -0.62
C LEU A 206 7.51 -0.65 -0.03
N SER A 207 7.76 -1.65 -0.88
CA SER A 207 8.26 -2.95 -0.46
C SER A 207 9.70 -2.92 0.07
N GLU A 208 10.48 -1.89 -0.28
CA GLU A 208 11.90 -1.74 0.07
C GLU A 208 12.16 -0.69 1.16
N LEU A 209 11.11 -0.09 1.73
CA LEU A 209 11.25 0.89 2.80
C LEU A 209 12.07 0.33 3.97
N GLY A 210 13.21 0.97 4.24
CA GLY A 210 14.12 0.58 5.32
C GLY A 210 14.91 -0.70 5.09
N PHE A 211 14.91 -1.25 3.87
CA PHE A 211 15.64 -2.47 3.52
C PHE A 211 16.95 -2.20 2.76
N ALA A 212 16.87 -1.57 1.59
CA ALA A 212 18.04 -1.12 0.84
C ALA A 212 18.06 0.41 0.88
N ASP A 213 19.23 1.01 1.17
CA ASP A 213 19.41 2.41 0.84
C ASP A 213 19.13 2.54 -0.66
N ALA A 214 18.14 3.35 -1.04
CA ALA A 214 17.93 3.72 -2.43
C ALA A 214 19.24 4.34 -2.94
N GLU A 215 20.04 3.57 -3.67
CA GLU A 215 21.30 4.01 -4.28
C GLU A 215 21.06 5.14 -5.30
#